data_AF-A0A2V9KGZ2-F1
#
_entry.id   AF-A0A2V9KGZ2-F1
#
_cell.length_a   1.000
_cell.length_b   1.000
_cell.length_c   1.000
_cell.angle_alpha   90.00
_cell.angle_beta   90.00
_cell.angle_gamma   90.00
#
_symmetry.space_group_name_H-M   'P 1'
#
loop_
_entity.id
_entity.type
_entity.pdbx_description
1 polymer ?
#
loop_
_entity_poly.entity_id
_entity_poly.type
_entity_poly.pdbx_seq_one_letter_code
_entity_poly.pdbx_strand_id
1 'polypeptide(L)'
;MCSTFLKLSCLLLLALCPVQLSAAGLRAGVAHADITPQVPLPMYGYMDRPQRATGTLDPLEARVLVLEAGDEKLALITLDLGRDFGPASMAKLEEAIRRSTGIQHFFITASHTHSGPNILDEYPSGATPAWETEALDKIARAAAEANAHLENVRLGVGRGRVYIGYNRRVVHADGTVTMLWTNPGRQPTAPLDPTVTVLRLDRADGSPLAVLINYACHPVIFGADHLEYSSDFVGVMRKTVEDGFGGKPMAFFIQGADGDINPYDATTPMNQGAVVKRDGTGSALGREALRVAEHVRTEPATEPRLQVVEDNLQVPVRWDARKFREVLLQADEAHHGATQSTHRAGGRARRAFRELSNQFPRPLSRAVRHFCRVYERLLRLHSDDSSRDRRRLRRRRFQYLRRSRNGRAHGEFGPDSPLRDAGKADGHSRRPEEVGAGLVPALGRPQGSPLRGAGKADGHSRRSEEVAPGLVPALGRPQGSPLRGAG
;
A
#
# COMPACT_ATOMS: atom_id res chain seq x y z
N MET A 1 3.17 67.46 -42.86
CA MET A 1 2.23 67.04 -41.78
C MET A 1 1.69 65.60 -41.93
N CYS A 2 2.28 64.75 -42.79
CA CYS A 2 1.75 63.40 -43.09
C CYS A 2 2.50 62.24 -42.36
N SER A 3 3.64 62.52 -41.73
CA SER A 3 4.52 61.48 -41.12
C SER A 3 4.23 61.21 -39.64
N THR A 4 3.57 62.14 -38.95
CA THR A 4 3.26 62.02 -37.52
C THR A 4 1.99 61.21 -37.22
N PHE A 5 1.06 61.10 -38.18
CA PHE A 5 -0.17 60.31 -37.99
C PHE A 5 0.05 58.80 -38.15
N LEU A 6 1.04 58.36 -38.93
CA LEU A 6 1.29 56.92 -39.14
C LEU A 6 1.96 56.24 -37.93
N LYS A 7 2.71 56.99 -37.13
CA LYS A 7 3.37 56.47 -35.91
C LYS A 7 2.41 56.32 -34.73
N LEU A 8 1.33 57.11 -34.68
CA LEU A 8 0.33 57.02 -33.61
C LEU A 8 -0.59 55.80 -33.78
N SER A 9 -0.87 55.38 -35.02
CA SER A 9 -1.70 54.21 -35.32
C SER A 9 -1.03 52.87 -34.97
N CYS A 10 0.30 52.76 -35.10
CA CYS A 10 1.04 51.55 -34.69
C CYS A 10 1.14 51.40 -33.17
N LEU A 11 1.09 52.50 -32.40
CA LEU A 11 1.14 52.45 -30.94
C LEU A 11 -0.22 52.07 -30.31
N LEU A 12 -1.35 52.36 -30.99
CA LEU A 12 -2.68 51.96 -30.52
C LEU A 12 -3.01 50.49 -30.80
N LEU A 13 -2.41 49.87 -31.83
CA LEU A 13 -2.63 48.46 -32.18
C LEU A 13 -1.87 47.47 -31.26
N LEU A 14 -0.86 47.93 -30.52
CA LEU A 14 -0.14 47.11 -29.53
C LEU A 14 -0.85 47.05 -28.15
N ALA A 15 -1.86 47.89 -27.91
CA ALA A 15 -2.57 47.95 -26.63
C ALA A 15 -3.80 47.02 -26.54
N LEU A 16 -4.13 46.28 -27.60
CA LEU A 16 -5.35 45.45 -27.70
C LEU A 16 -5.10 43.94 -27.74
N CYS A 17 -3.86 43.47 -27.57
CA CYS A 17 -3.64 42.08 -27.19
C CYS A 17 -3.74 41.99 -25.67
N PRO A 18 -4.87 41.53 -25.09
CA PRO A 18 -4.80 41.03 -23.73
C PRO A 18 -3.79 39.90 -23.76
N VAL A 19 -2.60 40.14 -23.21
CA VAL A 19 -1.74 39.06 -22.77
C VAL A 19 -2.59 38.40 -21.69
N GLN A 20 -3.32 37.36 -22.05
CA GLN A 20 -3.88 36.45 -21.07
C GLN A 20 -2.65 35.86 -20.39
N LEU A 21 -2.23 36.47 -19.28
CA LEU A 21 -1.48 35.75 -18.26
C LEU A 21 -2.42 34.62 -17.83
N SER A 22 -2.33 33.49 -18.55
CA SER A 22 -2.81 32.23 -18.01
C SER A 22 -1.97 32.03 -16.76
N ALA A 23 -2.59 32.20 -15.58
CA ALA A 23 -2.04 31.58 -14.39
C ALA A 23 -1.79 30.10 -14.78
N ALA A 24 -0.55 29.64 -14.67
CA ALA A 24 -0.21 28.27 -15.03
C ALA A 24 -1.10 27.35 -14.18
N GLY A 25 -2.02 26.62 -14.82
CA GLY A 25 -2.95 25.73 -14.13
C GLY A 25 -2.26 24.47 -13.64
N LEU A 26 -2.91 23.73 -12.73
CA LEU A 26 -2.46 22.39 -12.39
C LEU A 26 -2.72 21.52 -13.62
N ARG A 27 -1.69 20.84 -14.12
CA ARG A 27 -1.81 19.91 -15.22
C ARG A 27 -1.57 18.49 -14.75
N ALA A 28 -2.25 17.55 -15.39
CA ALA A 28 -2.07 16.14 -15.15
C ALA A 28 -2.16 15.34 -16.45
N GLY A 29 -1.42 14.23 -16.49
CA GLY A 29 -1.49 13.26 -17.58
C GLY A 29 -1.32 11.86 -17.00
N VAL A 30 -1.98 10.89 -17.62
CA VAL A 30 -1.99 9.51 -17.14
C VAL A 30 -1.63 8.54 -18.26
N ALA A 31 -0.97 7.45 -17.90
CA ALA A 31 -0.69 6.32 -18.78
C ALA A 31 -0.52 5.05 -17.94
N HIS A 32 -0.53 3.89 -18.59
CA HIS A 32 -0.28 2.62 -17.92
C HIS A 32 0.59 1.71 -18.80
N ALA A 33 1.16 0.69 -18.19
CA ALA A 33 1.90 -0.35 -18.88
C ALA A 33 1.61 -1.72 -18.26
N ASP A 34 1.44 -2.73 -19.09
CA ASP A 34 1.42 -4.13 -18.67
C ASP A 34 2.85 -4.60 -18.38
N ILE A 35 3.11 -4.86 -17.10
CA ILE A 35 4.40 -5.32 -16.57
C ILE A 35 4.38 -6.81 -16.21
N THR A 36 3.38 -7.56 -16.69
CA THR A 36 3.24 -9.00 -16.46
C THR A 36 4.42 -9.76 -17.07
N PRO A 37 5.19 -10.52 -16.28
CA PRO A 37 6.26 -11.35 -16.81
C PRO A 37 5.71 -12.44 -17.75
N GLN A 38 6.35 -12.60 -18.91
CA GLN A 38 6.00 -13.65 -19.87
C GLN A 38 6.70 -15.00 -19.58
N VAL A 39 7.38 -15.10 -18.43
CA VAL A 39 8.14 -16.29 -18.02
C VAL A 39 7.75 -16.74 -16.61
N PRO A 40 7.81 -18.05 -16.31
CA PRO A 40 7.61 -18.59 -14.96
C PRO A 40 8.69 -18.09 -13.98
N LEU A 41 8.34 -17.19 -13.07
CA LEU A 41 9.23 -16.70 -12.01
C LEU A 41 8.77 -17.19 -10.64
N PRO A 42 9.69 -17.30 -9.65
CA PRO A 42 9.29 -17.41 -8.25
C PRO A 42 8.38 -16.23 -7.89
N MET A 43 7.37 -16.47 -7.06
CA MET A 43 6.39 -15.45 -6.70
C MET A 43 6.64 -14.90 -5.29
N TYR A 44 6.32 -13.62 -5.09
CA TYR A 44 6.60 -12.90 -3.84
C TYR A 44 5.68 -13.31 -2.68
N GLY A 45 6.15 -13.19 -1.43
CA GLY A 45 5.31 -13.05 -0.24
C GLY A 45 5.04 -14.31 0.60
N TYR A 46 5.08 -15.51 0.03
CA TYR A 46 4.84 -16.77 0.75
C TYR A 46 6.07 -17.67 0.79
N MET A 47 6.61 -17.92 1.99
CA MET A 47 7.79 -18.79 2.17
C MET A 47 7.49 -20.26 1.89
N ASP A 48 6.24 -20.67 2.08
CA ASP A 48 5.72 -22.02 1.86
C ASP A 48 5.27 -22.25 0.40
N ARG A 49 5.54 -21.31 -0.51
CA ARG A 49 5.35 -21.46 -1.96
C ARG A 49 6.69 -21.58 -2.70
N PRO A 50 7.26 -22.79 -2.82
CA PRO A 50 8.50 -23.01 -3.57
C PRO A 50 8.30 -23.00 -5.10
N GLN A 51 7.05 -23.13 -5.58
CA GLN A 51 6.74 -23.20 -7.00
C GLN A 51 6.85 -21.83 -7.68
N ARG A 52 7.06 -21.87 -9.00
CA ARG A 52 7.02 -20.70 -9.88
C ARG A 52 5.59 -20.45 -10.35
N ALA A 53 5.34 -19.24 -10.85
CA ALA A 53 4.10 -18.92 -11.55
C ALA A 53 3.87 -19.89 -12.72
N THR A 54 2.63 -20.34 -12.87
CA THR A 54 2.14 -21.26 -13.89
C THR A 54 1.29 -20.57 -14.95
N GLY A 55 0.90 -19.31 -14.72
CA GLY A 55 0.08 -18.53 -15.62
C GLY A 55 -0.18 -17.12 -15.08
N THR A 56 -1.16 -16.46 -15.69
CA THR A 56 -1.64 -15.12 -15.33
C THR A 56 -3.15 -15.17 -15.25
N LEU A 57 -3.72 -14.90 -14.08
CA LEU A 57 -5.15 -14.82 -13.86
C LEU A 57 -5.68 -13.45 -14.30
N ASP A 58 -4.95 -12.39 -13.95
CA ASP A 58 -5.19 -11.01 -14.39
C ASP A 58 -3.86 -10.26 -14.51
N PRO A 59 -3.74 -9.29 -15.43
CA PRO A 59 -2.48 -8.63 -15.71
C PRO A 59 -1.98 -7.81 -14.52
N LEU A 60 -0.65 -7.72 -14.40
CA LEU A 60 0.02 -6.81 -13.51
C LEU A 60 0.31 -5.51 -14.25
N GLU A 61 -0.13 -4.37 -13.73
CA GLU A 61 0.06 -3.08 -14.36
C GLU A 61 0.99 -2.17 -13.54
N ALA A 62 1.72 -1.32 -14.25
CA ALA A 62 2.21 -0.07 -13.71
C ALA A 62 1.31 1.06 -14.21
N ARG A 63 0.81 1.91 -13.32
CA ARG A 63 0.01 3.08 -13.67
C ARG A 63 0.76 4.33 -13.28
N VAL A 64 0.83 5.29 -14.19
CA VAL A 64 1.59 6.53 -14.05
C VAL A 64 0.65 7.72 -14.10
N LEU A 65 0.79 8.61 -13.12
CA LEU A 65 0.20 9.94 -13.10
C LEU A 65 1.34 10.95 -13.04
N VAL A 66 1.41 11.85 -14.01
CA VAL A 66 2.31 13.01 -13.97
C VAL A 66 1.49 14.21 -13.56
N LEU A 67 1.98 14.96 -12.57
CA LEU A 67 1.45 16.25 -12.15
C LEU A 67 2.47 17.34 -12.50
N GLU A 68 2.00 18.45 -13.07
CA GLU A 68 2.80 19.63 -13.40
C GLU A 68 2.14 20.89 -12.80
N ALA A 69 2.93 21.69 -12.08
CA ALA A 69 2.50 23.00 -11.57
C ALA A 69 3.68 23.98 -11.64
N GLY A 70 3.58 24.98 -12.51
CA GLY A 70 4.74 25.81 -12.87
C GLY A 70 5.82 24.98 -13.54
N ASP A 71 7.07 25.14 -13.10
CA ASP A 71 8.23 24.40 -13.65
C ASP A 71 8.45 23.02 -12.97
N GLU A 72 7.65 22.70 -11.95
CA GLU A 72 7.81 21.48 -11.15
C GLU A 72 6.93 20.34 -11.68
N LYS A 73 7.51 19.13 -11.73
CA LYS A 73 6.81 17.90 -12.12
C LYS A 73 7.05 16.75 -11.14
N LEU A 74 6.00 15.99 -10.86
CA LEU A 74 6.03 14.76 -10.06
C LEU A 74 5.41 13.61 -10.85
N ALA A 75 6.13 12.49 -10.93
CA ALA A 75 5.56 11.22 -11.38
C ALA A 75 5.14 10.36 -10.17
N LEU A 76 3.85 10.08 -10.06
CA LEU A 76 3.31 9.06 -9.17
C LEU A 76 3.12 7.75 -9.95
N ILE A 77 3.74 6.67 -9.47
CA ILE A 77 3.75 5.37 -10.15
C ILE A 77 3.26 4.30 -9.16
N THR A 78 2.15 3.64 -9.50
CA THR A 78 1.65 2.49 -8.72
C THR A 78 1.94 1.20 -9.46
N LEU A 79 2.42 0.18 -8.75
CA LEU A 79 2.86 -1.10 -9.31
C LEU A 79 2.03 -2.26 -8.74
N ASP A 80 1.49 -3.13 -9.60
CA ASP A 80 0.90 -4.40 -9.17
C ASP A 80 1.99 -5.43 -8.86
N LEU A 81 2.78 -5.15 -7.83
CA LEU A 81 3.90 -5.98 -7.39
C LEU A 81 3.86 -6.16 -5.87
N GLY A 82 4.59 -7.17 -5.39
CA GLY A 82 4.79 -7.39 -3.96
C GLY A 82 5.68 -6.32 -3.31
N ARG A 83 6.58 -5.71 -4.06
CA ARG A 83 7.43 -4.60 -3.63
C ARG A 83 7.90 -3.82 -4.85
N ASP A 84 8.51 -2.67 -4.61
CA ASP A 84 9.25 -1.95 -5.64
C ASP A 84 10.54 -2.69 -6.06
N PHE A 85 11.14 -2.21 -7.14
CA PHE A 85 12.39 -2.75 -7.66
C PHE A 85 13.58 -2.45 -6.73
N GLY A 86 14.67 -3.20 -6.90
CA GLY A 86 15.89 -2.97 -6.14
C GLY A 86 16.47 -1.55 -6.39
N PRO A 87 17.26 -0.98 -5.45
CA PRO A 87 17.75 0.39 -5.54
C PRO A 87 18.46 0.76 -6.85
N ALA A 88 19.22 -0.18 -7.43
CA ALA A 88 19.90 0.04 -8.71
C ALA A 88 18.93 0.13 -9.89
N SER A 89 17.89 -0.70 -9.89
CA SER A 89 16.84 -0.70 -10.90
C SER A 89 15.96 0.55 -10.80
N MET A 90 15.64 0.97 -9.57
CA MET A 90 14.92 2.23 -9.31
C MET A 90 15.71 3.44 -9.80
N ALA A 91 17.01 3.52 -9.50
CA ALA A 91 17.85 4.61 -9.98
C ALA A 91 17.92 4.66 -11.53
N LYS A 92 17.99 3.50 -12.19
CA LYS A 92 17.95 3.42 -13.66
C LYS A 92 16.62 3.92 -14.24
N LEU A 93 15.50 3.54 -13.61
CA LEU A 93 14.17 3.98 -14.02
C LEU A 93 14.00 5.49 -13.87
N GLU A 94 14.31 6.02 -12.70
CA GLU A 94 14.23 7.46 -12.42
C GLU A 94 15.08 8.27 -13.41
N GLU A 95 16.30 7.81 -13.70
CA GLU A 95 17.18 8.47 -14.66
C GLU A 95 16.64 8.39 -16.09
N ALA A 96 16.09 7.25 -16.51
CA ALA A 96 15.46 7.11 -17.82
C ALA A 96 14.27 8.08 -17.99
N ILE A 97 13.43 8.20 -16.97
CA ILE A 97 12.30 9.14 -16.96
C ILE A 97 12.81 10.59 -16.96
N ARG A 98 13.78 10.91 -16.10
CA ARG A 98 14.35 12.25 -15.99
C ARG A 98 14.89 12.75 -17.33
N ARG A 99 15.69 11.94 -18.02
CA ARG A 99 16.26 12.31 -19.33
C ARG A 99 15.22 12.53 -20.41
N SER A 100 14.13 11.77 -20.41
CA SER A 100 13.12 11.81 -21.47
C SER A 100 12.00 12.82 -21.23
N THR A 101 11.75 13.21 -19.97
CA THR A 101 10.58 14.02 -19.59
C THR A 101 10.92 15.30 -18.81
N GLY A 102 12.13 15.39 -18.24
CA GLY A 102 12.51 16.45 -17.31
C GLY A 102 11.96 16.29 -15.88
N ILE A 103 11.17 15.26 -15.60
CA ILE A 103 10.61 15.00 -14.27
C ILE A 103 11.74 14.70 -13.27
N GLN A 104 11.76 15.43 -12.15
CA GLN A 104 12.78 15.29 -11.12
C GLN A 104 12.30 14.51 -9.89
N HIS A 105 10.98 14.52 -9.64
CA HIS A 105 10.38 13.98 -8.43
C HIS A 105 9.56 12.73 -8.72
N PHE A 106 9.67 11.73 -7.85
CA PHE A 106 9.04 10.43 -8.03
C PHE A 106 8.36 9.97 -6.73
N PHE A 107 7.15 9.44 -6.85
CA PHE A 107 6.46 8.71 -5.79
C PHE A 107 6.06 7.34 -6.31
N ILE A 108 6.85 6.31 -5.99
CA ILE A 108 6.67 4.96 -6.51
C ILE A 108 6.20 4.04 -5.38
N THR A 109 5.11 3.32 -5.60
CA THR A 109 4.50 2.45 -4.58
C THR A 109 3.99 1.15 -5.20
N ALA A 110 4.15 0.05 -4.48
CA ALA A 110 3.61 -1.25 -4.88
C ALA A 110 2.31 -1.53 -4.13
N SER A 111 1.37 -2.22 -4.78
CA SER A 111 0.11 -2.66 -4.15
C SER A 111 0.35 -3.66 -3.03
N HIS A 112 1.50 -4.33 -3.05
CA HIS A 112 1.90 -5.41 -2.13
C HIS A 112 1.18 -6.74 -2.42
N THR A 113 0.79 -7.00 -3.68
CA THR A 113 0.23 -8.30 -4.07
C THR A 113 1.22 -9.43 -3.83
N HIS A 114 0.75 -10.50 -3.16
CA HIS A 114 1.50 -11.76 -3.06
C HIS A 114 1.34 -12.64 -4.30
N SER A 115 0.70 -12.15 -5.36
CA SER A 115 0.55 -12.86 -6.63
C SER A 115 1.39 -12.19 -7.74
N GLY A 116 2.49 -11.51 -7.39
CA GLY A 116 3.47 -10.95 -8.32
C GLY A 116 4.81 -11.70 -8.32
N PRO A 117 5.73 -11.38 -9.27
CA PRO A 117 7.07 -11.95 -9.29
C PRO A 117 7.89 -11.56 -8.05
N ASN A 118 8.77 -12.45 -7.61
CA ASN A 118 9.71 -12.18 -6.53
C ASN A 118 10.86 -11.29 -7.05
N ILE A 119 11.04 -10.14 -6.42
CA ILE A 119 12.05 -9.14 -6.77
C ILE A 119 13.10 -9.08 -5.67
N LEU A 120 14.36 -9.08 -6.08
CA LEU A 120 15.51 -9.02 -5.17
C LEU A 120 16.23 -7.68 -5.32
N ASP A 121 16.78 -7.18 -4.21
CA ASP A 121 17.69 -6.03 -4.26
C ASP A 121 18.99 -6.36 -5.01
N GLU A 122 19.45 -7.59 -4.82
CA GLU A 122 20.65 -8.15 -5.45
C GLU A 122 20.33 -9.57 -5.95
N TYR A 123 20.50 -9.78 -7.25
CA TYR A 123 20.30 -11.10 -7.86
C TYR A 123 21.59 -11.92 -7.77
N PRO A 124 21.51 -13.25 -7.56
CA PRO A 124 22.70 -14.11 -7.48
C PRO A 124 23.61 -14.07 -8.72
N SER A 125 23.04 -13.78 -9.89
CA SER A 125 23.79 -13.59 -11.14
C SER A 125 24.58 -12.28 -11.20
N GLY A 126 24.33 -11.34 -10.28
CA GLY A 126 24.84 -9.96 -10.33
C GLY A 126 24.17 -9.08 -11.37
N ALA A 127 23.22 -9.60 -12.17
CA ALA A 127 22.56 -8.88 -13.25
C ALA A 127 21.05 -8.77 -13.03
N THR A 128 20.47 -7.61 -13.39
CA THR A 128 19.02 -7.41 -13.44
C THR A 128 18.40 -8.39 -14.44
N PRO A 129 17.37 -9.18 -14.07
CA PRO A 129 16.72 -10.10 -14.98
C PRO A 129 16.10 -9.41 -16.20
N ALA A 130 15.97 -10.14 -17.31
CA ALA A 130 15.39 -9.60 -18.55
C ALA A 130 13.96 -9.07 -18.37
N TRP A 131 13.11 -9.80 -17.63
CA TRP A 131 11.73 -9.39 -17.36
C TRP A 131 11.68 -8.05 -16.60
N GLU A 132 12.59 -7.86 -15.63
CA GLU A 132 12.66 -6.65 -14.82
C GLU A 132 13.12 -5.48 -15.69
N THR A 133 14.14 -5.69 -16.53
CA THR A 133 14.60 -4.68 -17.50
C THR A 133 13.48 -4.24 -18.43
N GLU A 134 12.72 -5.20 -18.99
CA GLU A 134 11.58 -4.92 -19.86
C GLU A 134 10.48 -4.12 -19.11
N ALA A 135 10.19 -4.49 -17.86
CA ALA A 135 9.22 -3.78 -17.04
C ALA A 135 9.65 -2.33 -16.79
N LEU A 136 10.92 -2.08 -16.45
CA LEU A 136 11.45 -0.73 -16.24
C LEU A 136 11.34 0.11 -17.52
N ASP A 137 11.68 -0.46 -18.68
CA ASP A 137 11.57 0.24 -19.96
C ASP A 137 10.11 0.59 -20.31
N LYS A 138 9.18 -0.33 -20.04
CA LYS A 138 7.74 -0.10 -20.22
C LYS A 138 7.22 1.01 -19.30
N ILE A 139 7.65 1.02 -18.03
CA ILE A 139 7.27 2.06 -17.07
C ILE A 139 7.83 3.43 -17.50
N ALA A 140 9.08 3.48 -17.96
CA ALA A 140 9.68 4.72 -18.46
C ALA A 140 8.93 5.27 -19.67
N ARG A 141 8.52 4.41 -20.61
CA ARG A 141 7.66 4.79 -21.75
C ARG A 141 6.30 5.31 -21.31
N ALA A 142 5.64 4.64 -20.35
CA ALA A 142 4.37 5.11 -19.81
C ALA A 142 4.52 6.48 -19.11
N ALA A 143 5.63 6.73 -18.40
CA ALA A 143 5.88 8.05 -17.82
C ALA A 143 6.08 9.13 -18.90
N ALA A 144 6.78 8.81 -19.99
CA ALA A 144 6.92 9.71 -21.13
C ALA A 144 5.56 10.00 -21.81
N GLU A 145 4.73 8.98 -21.98
CA GLU A 145 3.37 9.11 -22.51
C GLU A 145 2.48 9.96 -21.61
N ALA A 146 2.47 9.70 -20.30
CA ALA A 146 1.71 10.50 -19.33
C ALA A 146 2.15 11.97 -19.35
N ASN A 147 3.47 12.23 -19.45
CA ASN A 147 4.00 13.59 -19.56
C ASN A 147 3.63 14.27 -20.89
N ALA A 148 3.56 13.52 -22.00
CA ALA A 148 3.15 14.07 -23.30
C ALA A 148 1.66 14.44 -23.34
N HIS A 149 0.83 13.80 -22.51
CA HIS A 149 -0.62 14.03 -22.42
C HIS A 149 -1.03 14.94 -21.26
N LEU A 150 -0.15 15.83 -20.79
CA LEU A 150 -0.48 16.79 -19.74
C LEU A 150 -1.60 17.75 -20.18
N GLU A 151 -2.72 17.74 -19.48
CA GLU A 151 -3.86 18.63 -19.69
C GLU A 151 -4.25 19.36 -18.39
N ASN A 152 -4.92 20.51 -18.51
CA ASN A 152 -5.38 21.27 -17.33
C ASN A 152 -6.43 20.46 -16.55
N VAL A 153 -6.24 20.38 -15.24
CA VAL A 153 -7.12 19.63 -14.35
C VAL A 153 -7.57 20.43 -13.13
N ARG A 154 -8.68 19.97 -12.57
CA ARG A 154 -9.21 20.36 -11.27
C ARG A 154 -9.03 19.21 -10.31
N LEU A 155 -8.79 19.51 -9.04
CA LEU A 155 -8.55 18.50 -8.02
C LEU A 155 -9.61 18.57 -6.92
N GLY A 156 -9.93 17.42 -6.34
CA GLY A 156 -10.78 17.32 -5.16
C GLY A 156 -10.41 16.11 -4.33
N VAL A 157 -10.72 16.16 -3.04
CA VAL A 157 -10.42 15.09 -2.09
C VAL A 157 -11.67 14.71 -1.31
N GLY A 158 -11.91 13.42 -1.19
CA GLY A 158 -12.99 12.84 -0.41
C GLY A 158 -12.48 11.76 0.54
N ARG A 159 -13.27 11.47 1.57
CA ARG A 159 -13.01 10.36 2.47
C ARG A 159 -14.27 9.54 2.69
N GLY A 160 -14.09 8.23 2.69
CA GLY A 160 -15.09 7.23 2.98
C GLY A 160 -14.55 6.21 3.96
N ARG A 161 -15.35 5.17 4.23
CA ARG A 161 -14.96 4.09 5.14
C ARG A 161 -15.51 2.75 4.65
N VAL A 162 -14.65 1.74 4.62
CA VAL A 162 -15.07 0.35 4.38
C VAL A 162 -14.27 -0.59 5.27
N TYR A 163 -14.90 -1.70 5.64
CA TYR A 163 -14.32 -2.73 6.49
C TYR A 163 -14.15 -4.03 5.69
N ILE A 164 -13.09 -4.10 4.88
CA ILE A 164 -12.76 -5.33 4.14
C ILE A 164 -11.71 -6.20 4.83
N GLY A 165 -11.06 -5.68 5.87
CA GLY A 165 -9.99 -6.36 6.57
C GLY A 165 -10.09 -6.33 8.08
N TYR A 166 -9.13 -7.00 8.71
CA TYR A 166 -8.98 -7.15 10.14
C TYR A 166 -7.49 -7.10 10.50
N ASN A 167 -7.18 -6.57 11.69
CA ASN A 167 -5.86 -6.66 12.26
C ASN A 167 -5.52 -8.12 12.61
N ARG A 168 -4.50 -8.70 11.98
CA ARG A 168 -4.04 -10.07 12.21
C ARG A 168 -3.19 -10.22 13.47
N ARG A 169 -2.78 -9.12 14.11
CA ARG A 169 -1.98 -9.10 15.33
C ARG A 169 -2.88 -8.87 16.55
N VAL A 170 -3.28 -9.95 17.20
CA VAL A 170 -4.10 -9.88 18.42
C VAL A 170 -3.19 -9.66 19.63
N VAL A 171 -3.35 -8.51 20.30
CA VAL A 171 -2.66 -8.22 21.56
C VAL A 171 -3.58 -8.59 22.72
N HIS A 172 -3.17 -9.58 23.50
CA HIS A 172 -3.94 -10.09 24.62
C HIS A 172 -3.88 -9.18 25.83
N ALA A 173 -4.81 -9.40 26.77
CA ALA A 173 -4.86 -8.63 28.01
C ALA A 173 -3.56 -8.75 28.84
N ASP A 174 -2.74 -9.75 28.58
CA ASP A 174 -1.45 -9.92 29.22
C ASP A 174 -0.25 -9.36 28.45
N GLY A 175 -0.49 -8.68 27.34
CA GLY A 175 0.58 -8.16 26.49
C GLY A 175 1.25 -9.19 25.60
N THR A 176 0.85 -10.47 25.64
CA THR A 176 1.26 -11.44 24.63
C THR A 176 0.59 -11.13 23.29
N VAL A 177 1.18 -11.62 22.21
CA VAL A 177 0.71 -11.37 20.85
C VAL A 177 0.51 -12.70 20.15
N THR A 178 -0.65 -12.91 19.56
CA THR A 178 -0.92 -14.03 18.65
C THR A 178 -1.27 -13.53 17.26
N MET A 179 -0.89 -14.29 16.25
CA MET A 179 -1.28 -14.03 14.87
C MET A 179 -2.60 -14.74 14.56
N LEU A 180 -3.61 -13.97 14.17
CA LEU A 180 -4.87 -14.45 13.62
C LEU A 180 -4.70 -14.53 12.10
N TRP A 181 -4.22 -15.67 11.60
CA TRP A 181 -3.89 -15.82 10.18
C TRP A 181 -5.12 -15.82 9.26
N THR A 182 -6.26 -16.31 9.75
CA THR A 182 -7.55 -16.29 9.06
C THR A 182 -8.65 -15.78 9.99
N ASN A 183 -9.69 -15.16 9.43
CA ASN A 183 -10.82 -14.63 10.21
C ASN A 183 -12.18 -14.80 9.49
N PRO A 184 -12.58 -16.03 9.13
CA PRO A 184 -13.83 -16.28 8.40
C PRO A 184 -15.08 -15.88 9.21
N GLY A 185 -15.00 -15.94 10.54
CA GLY A 185 -16.05 -15.47 11.45
C GLY A 185 -16.14 -13.95 11.57
N ARG A 186 -15.29 -13.20 10.84
CA ARG A 186 -15.22 -11.72 10.83
C ARG A 186 -15.19 -11.13 12.23
N GLN A 187 -14.43 -11.76 13.13
CA GLN A 187 -14.26 -11.29 14.49
C GLN A 187 -13.63 -9.89 14.47
N PRO A 188 -14.18 -8.93 15.22
CA PRO A 188 -13.65 -7.58 15.22
C PRO A 188 -12.26 -7.57 15.85
N THR A 189 -11.30 -6.95 15.17
CA THR A 189 -9.95 -6.75 15.70
C THR A 189 -9.52 -5.29 15.57
N ALA A 190 -8.51 -4.90 16.33
CA ALA A 190 -8.03 -3.53 16.42
C ALA A 190 -6.52 -3.49 16.75
N PRO A 191 -5.81 -2.41 16.38
CA PRO A 191 -6.29 -1.25 15.62
C PRO A 191 -6.51 -1.58 14.14
N LEU A 192 -7.51 -0.95 13.52
CA LEU A 192 -7.82 -1.10 12.10
C LEU A 192 -8.06 0.30 11.52
N ASP A 193 -7.52 0.58 10.33
CA ASP A 193 -7.80 1.81 9.59
C ASP A 193 -8.78 1.52 8.44
N PRO A 194 -10.08 1.84 8.60
CA PRO A 194 -11.07 1.60 7.56
C PRO A 194 -11.14 2.75 6.54
N THR A 195 -10.27 3.76 6.63
CA THR A 195 -10.39 4.99 5.86
C THR A 195 -10.08 4.74 4.39
N VAL A 196 -11.04 5.07 3.52
CA VAL A 196 -10.82 5.18 2.07
C VAL A 196 -10.58 6.64 1.78
N THR A 197 -9.37 7.03 1.38
CA THR A 197 -9.10 8.40 0.91
C THR A 197 -9.07 8.41 -0.60
N VAL A 198 -9.85 9.30 -1.20
CA VAL A 198 -9.95 9.45 -2.65
C VAL A 198 -9.47 10.83 -3.06
N LEU A 199 -8.52 10.89 -3.98
CA LEU A 199 -8.18 12.10 -4.71
C LEU A 199 -8.69 11.94 -6.13
N ARG A 200 -9.50 12.89 -6.60
CA ARG A 200 -10.07 12.90 -7.94
C ARG A 200 -9.51 14.08 -8.73
N LEU A 201 -9.10 13.80 -9.97
CA LEU A 201 -8.69 14.79 -10.95
C LEU A 201 -9.69 14.80 -12.09
N ASP A 202 -10.30 15.95 -12.34
CA ASP A 202 -11.22 16.16 -13.46
C ASP A 202 -10.57 17.05 -14.51
N ARG A 203 -10.89 16.77 -15.78
CA ARG A 203 -10.58 17.65 -16.90
C ARG A 203 -11.35 18.97 -16.78
N ALA A 204 -10.98 19.93 -17.64
CA ALA A 204 -11.69 21.19 -17.77
C ALA A 204 -13.20 21.00 -18.07
N ASP A 205 -13.57 19.97 -18.84
CA ASP A 205 -14.96 19.64 -19.17
C ASP A 205 -15.74 18.95 -18.03
N GLY A 206 -15.07 18.59 -16.93
CA GLY A 206 -15.68 17.90 -15.78
C GLY A 206 -15.70 16.38 -15.86
N SER A 207 -15.25 15.79 -16.97
CA SER A 207 -15.00 14.35 -17.04
C SER A 207 -13.81 13.96 -16.15
N PRO A 208 -13.87 12.83 -15.44
CA PRO A 208 -12.77 12.41 -14.60
C PRO A 208 -11.58 11.90 -15.45
N LEU A 209 -10.38 12.38 -15.12
CA LEU A 209 -9.10 11.93 -15.70
C LEU A 209 -8.51 10.77 -14.88
N ALA A 210 -8.40 10.98 -13.57
CA ALA A 210 -7.76 10.05 -12.64
C ALA A 210 -8.46 10.02 -11.30
N VAL A 211 -8.49 8.85 -10.67
CA VAL A 211 -8.96 8.66 -9.29
C VAL A 211 -7.92 7.87 -8.53
N LEU A 212 -7.35 8.45 -7.47
CA LEU A 212 -6.35 7.81 -6.62
C LEU A 212 -7.03 7.37 -5.33
N ILE A 213 -6.92 6.07 -5.01
CA ILE A 213 -7.54 5.44 -3.87
C ILE A 213 -6.45 5.00 -2.90
N ASN A 214 -6.43 5.56 -1.70
CA ASN A 214 -5.59 5.09 -0.60
C ASN A 214 -6.41 4.28 0.41
N TYR A 215 -5.93 3.08 0.73
CA TYR A 215 -6.55 2.18 1.71
C TYR A 215 -5.48 1.25 2.32
N ALA A 216 -5.65 0.82 3.57
CA ALA A 216 -4.70 -0.01 4.28
C ALA A 216 -5.20 -1.46 4.39
N CYS A 217 -4.77 -2.33 3.48
CA CYS A 217 -5.07 -3.77 3.55
C CYS A 217 -4.14 -4.57 2.62
N HIS A 218 -3.59 -5.67 3.12
CA HIS A 218 -2.66 -6.55 2.40
C HIS A 218 -3.40 -7.29 1.25
N PRO A 219 -2.96 -7.25 -0.03
CA PRO A 219 -3.57 -8.03 -1.11
C PRO A 219 -3.12 -9.51 -1.07
N VAL A 220 -3.81 -10.26 -0.22
CA VAL A 220 -3.57 -11.68 0.08
C VAL A 220 -4.85 -12.48 0.13
N ILE A 221 -5.81 -12.20 -0.76
CA ILE A 221 -6.98 -13.09 -0.87
C ILE A 221 -6.52 -14.49 -1.29
N PHE A 222 -5.58 -14.55 -2.23
CA PHE A 222 -4.96 -15.80 -2.64
C PHE A 222 -3.91 -16.30 -1.64
N GLY A 223 -3.96 -17.60 -1.34
CA GLY A 223 -2.98 -18.29 -0.50
C GLY A 223 -1.73 -18.76 -1.27
N ALA A 224 -0.87 -19.52 -0.58
CA ALA A 224 0.36 -20.09 -1.15
C ALA A 224 0.10 -21.16 -2.23
N ASP A 225 -1.12 -21.71 -2.31
CA ASP A 225 -1.55 -22.66 -3.33
C ASP A 225 -1.85 -22.01 -4.69
N HIS A 226 -2.01 -20.68 -4.74
CA HIS A 226 -2.23 -19.94 -5.97
C HIS A 226 -0.91 -19.65 -6.71
N LEU A 227 -0.84 -20.10 -7.97
CA LEU A 227 0.35 -20.04 -8.81
C LEU A 227 0.15 -19.20 -10.08
N GLU A 228 -0.84 -18.32 -10.14
CA GLU A 228 -1.03 -17.42 -11.28
C GLU A 228 -0.73 -15.98 -10.89
N TYR A 229 -0.20 -15.18 -11.82
CA TYR A 229 -0.03 -13.75 -11.57
C TYR A 229 -1.38 -13.06 -11.42
N SER A 230 -1.48 -12.16 -10.45
CA SER A 230 -2.69 -11.39 -10.19
C SER A 230 -2.38 -10.14 -9.37
N SER A 231 -3.11 -9.06 -9.66
CA SER A 231 -3.17 -7.85 -8.85
C SER A 231 -4.07 -8.01 -7.60
N ASP A 232 -4.61 -9.22 -7.36
CA ASP A 232 -5.49 -9.56 -6.23
C ASP A 232 -6.74 -8.64 -6.23
N PHE A 233 -7.30 -8.28 -5.06
CA PHE A 233 -8.50 -7.45 -4.97
C PHE A 233 -8.31 -6.05 -5.58
N VAL A 234 -7.05 -5.61 -5.78
CA VAL A 234 -6.71 -4.27 -6.27
C VAL A 234 -7.11 -4.08 -7.74
N GLY A 235 -6.91 -5.09 -8.59
CA GLY A 235 -7.40 -5.07 -9.97
C GLY A 235 -8.92 -4.92 -10.06
N VAL A 236 -9.64 -5.70 -9.26
CA VAL A 236 -11.11 -5.65 -9.20
C VAL A 236 -11.59 -4.29 -8.67
N MET A 237 -10.91 -3.74 -7.67
CA MET A 237 -11.22 -2.41 -7.13
C MET A 237 -11.10 -1.34 -8.22
N ARG A 238 -9.97 -1.31 -8.95
CA ARG A 238 -9.75 -0.36 -10.06
C ARG A 238 -10.83 -0.50 -11.12
N LYS A 239 -11.09 -1.73 -11.57
CA LYS A 239 -12.13 -2.03 -12.56
C LYS A 239 -13.51 -1.57 -12.10
N THR A 240 -13.85 -1.80 -10.83
CA THR A 240 -15.16 -1.37 -10.27
C THR A 240 -15.33 0.15 -10.32
N VAL A 241 -14.26 0.91 -10.03
CA VAL A 241 -14.28 2.38 -10.12
C VAL A 241 -14.36 2.84 -11.58
N GLU A 242 -13.55 2.24 -12.46
CA GLU A 242 -13.51 2.54 -13.90
C GLU A 242 -14.85 2.29 -14.58
N ASP A 243 -15.43 1.11 -14.39
CA ASP A 243 -16.71 0.73 -14.96
C ASP A 243 -17.83 1.66 -14.46
N GLY A 244 -17.76 2.08 -13.18
CA GLY A 244 -18.71 3.02 -12.58
C GLY A 244 -18.78 4.40 -13.25
N PHE A 245 -17.70 4.80 -13.93
CA PHE A 245 -17.64 6.02 -14.73
C PHE A 245 -17.61 5.76 -16.25
N GLY A 246 -17.95 4.55 -16.70
CA GLY A 246 -18.04 4.21 -18.12
C GLY A 246 -16.70 3.89 -18.80
N GLY A 247 -15.74 3.34 -18.06
CA GLY A 247 -14.42 2.90 -18.57
C GLY A 247 -13.32 3.98 -18.51
N LYS A 248 -13.62 5.14 -17.95
CA LYS A 248 -12.69 6.23 -17.59
C LYS A 248 -13.23 6.79 -16.28
N PRO A 249 -12.45 7.19 -15.26
CA PRO A 249 -11.03 7.60 -15.25
C PRO A 249 -10.06 6.44 -15.02
N MET A 250 -8.75 6.68 -15.16
CA MET A 250 -7.74 5.72 -14.68
C MET A 250 -7.74 5.68 -13.15
N ALA A 251 -8.00 4.50 -12.57
CA ALA A 251 -7.99 4.29 -11.13
C ALA A 251 -6.62 3.85 -10.59
N PHE A 252 -6.13 4.47 -9.51
CA PHE A 252 -4.85 4.15 -8.89
C PHE A 252 -5.06 3.61 -7.49
N PHE A 253 -4.27 2.62 -7.08
CA PHE A 253 -4.24 2.15 -5.70
C PHE A 253 -2.93 2.56 -5.03
N ILE A 254 -3.04 3.25 -3.90
CA ILE A 254 -1.91 3.65 -3.08
C ILE A 254 -2.00 2.88 -1.77
N GLN A 255 -1.01 2.03 -1.51
CA GLN A 255 -1.05 1.19 -0.32
C GLN A 255 -0.91 2.01 0.97
N GLY A 256 -1.80 1.74 1.92
CA GLY A 256 -1.77 2.29 3.27
C GLY A 256 -0.84 1.52 4.20
N ALA A 257 -0.97 1.75 5.52
CA ALA A 257 -0.21 1.01 6.52
C ALA A 257 -0.86 -0.37 6.79
N ASP A 258 -0.51 -1.36 5.98
CA ASP A 258 -1.19 -2.66 5.86
C ASP A 258 -0.48 -3.83 6.57
N GLY A 259 0.72 -3.61 7.13
CA GLY A 259 1.59 -4.70 7.60
C GLY A 259 0.99 -5.63 8.65
N ASP A 260 -0.06 -5.21 9.36
CA ASP A 260 -0.85 -6.03 10.28
C ASP A 260 -2.34 -6.14 9.90
N ILE A 261 -2.75 -5.78 8.68
CA ILE A 261 -4.15 -5.81 8.22
C ILE A 261 -4.32 -6.77 7.04
N ASN A 262 -4.96 -7.92 7.28
CA ASN A 262 -5.36 -8.85 6.22
C ASN A 262 -6.83 -8.62 5.82
N PRO A 263 -7.25 -8.95 4.59
CA PRO A 263 -8.66 -8.97 4.21
C PRO A 263 -9.35 -10.14 4.93
N TYR A 264 -10.65 -10.03 5.22
CA TYR A 264 -11.39 -11.10 5.92
C TYR A 264 -11.31 -12.45 5.22
N ASP A 265 -11.22 -12.44 3.90
CA ASP A 265 -11.14 -13.60 3.02
C ASP A 265 -9.68 -13.94 2.63
N ALA A 266 -8.70 -13.54 3.45
CA ALA A 266 -7.28 -13.79 3.21
C ALA A 266 -6.96 -15.30 3.11
N THR A 267 -6.01 -15.63 2.24
CA THR A 267 -5.46 -16.97 2.03
C THR A 267 -6.54 -18.02 1.73
N THR A 268 -7.59 -17.62 1.02
CA THR A 268 -8.63 -18.57 0.61
C THR A 268 -8.03 -19.57 -0.38
N PRO A 269 -8.16 -20.88 -0.12
CA PRO A 269 -7.76 -21.90 -1.09
C PRO A 269 -8.52 -21.79 -2.41
N MET A 270 -7.87 -22.12 -3.52
CA MET A 270 -8.48 -21.99 -4.86
C MET A 270 -9.75 -22.83 -5.01
N ASN A 271 -9.81 -24.00 -4.38
CA ASN A 271 -10.99 -24.88 -4.37
C ASN A 271 -12.15 -24.38 -3.48
N GLN A 272 -12.01 -23.24 -2.81
CA GLN A 272 -13.03 -22.61 -1.95
C GLN A 272 -13.52 -21.26 -2.52
N GLY A 273 -13.39 -21.06 -3.83
CA GLY A 273 -13.90 -19.88 -4.52
C GLY A 273 -13.09 -18.62 -4.24
N ALA A 274 -11.76 -18.73 -4.17
CA ALA A 274 -10.86 -17.61 -3.90
C ALA A 274 -11.08 -16.43 -4.87
N VAL A 275 -11.30 -16.72 -6.17
CA VAL A 275 -11.61 -15.70 -7.18
C VAL A 275 -12.90 -14.94 -6.83
N VAL A 276 -13.96 -15.64 -6.42
CA VAL A 276 -15.23 -15.01 -6.02
C VAL A 276 -15.04 -14.12 -4.78
N LYS A 277 -14.21 -14.56 -3.82
CA LYS A 277 -13.90 -13.77 -2.62
C LYS A 277 -13.00 -12.57 -2.93
N ARG A 278 -12.06 -12.71 -3.87
CA ARG A 278 -11.23 -11.61 -4.39
C ARG A 278 -12.15 -10.56 -4.99
N ASP A 279 -13.08 -10.99 -5.84
CA ASP A 279 -14.02 -10.12 -6.52
C ASP A 279 -14.93 -9.40 -5.53
N GLY A 280 -15.50 -10.13 -4.58
CA GLY A 280 -16.31 -9.55 -3.51
C GLY A 280 -15.56 -8.50 -2.68
N THR A 281 -14.32 -8.79 -2.31
CA THR A 281 -13.45 -7.87 -1.55
C THR A 281 -13.11 -6.62 -2.36
N GLY A 282 -12.65 -6.81 -3.60
CA GLY A 282 -12.25 -5.72 -4.48
C GLY A 282 -13.41 -4.82 -4.86
N SER A 283 -14.57 -5.40 -5.21
CA SER A 283 -15.77 -4.62 -5.50
C SER A 283 -16.35 -3.92 -4.26
N ALA A 284 -16.17 -4.46 -3.04
CA ALA A 284 -16.59 -3.77 -1.83
C ALA A 284 -15.78 -2.47 -1.62
N LEU A 285 -14.45 -2.54 -1.78
CA LEU A 285 -13.59 -1.35 -1.73
C LEU A 285 -13.87 -0.42 -2.92
N GLY A 286 -14.00 -0.97 -4.12
CA GLY A 286 -14.26 -0.20 -5.34
C GLY A 286 -15.57 0.57 -5.31
N ARG A 287 -16.65 -0.03 -4.80
CA ARG A 287 -17.94 0.67 -4.63
C ARG A 287 -17.86 1.82 -3.62
N GLU A 288 -17.14 1.64 -2.51
CA GLU A 288 -16.96 2.75 -1.57
C GLU A 288 -16.10 3.87 -2.16
N ALA A 289 -15.03 3.52 -2.87
CA ALA A 289 -14.19 4.50 -3.57
C ALA A 289 -14.98 5.25 -4.65
N LEU A 290 -15.77 4.55 -5.47
CA LEU A 290 -16.67 5.13 -6.47
C LEU A 290 -17.67 6.08 -5.82
N ARG A 291 -18.39 5.63 -4.78
CA ARG A 291 -19.34 6.46 -4.04
C ARG A 291 -18.69 7.74 -3.53
N VAL A 292 -17.48 7.66 -2.97
CA VAL A 292 -16.73 8.85 -2.55
C VAL A 292 -16.39 9.72 -3.75
N ALA A 293 -15.84 9.15 -4.82
CA ALA A 293 -15.40 9.88 -6.03
C ALA A 293 -16.55 10.64 -6.71
N GLU A 294 -17.76 10.08 -6.76
CA GLU A 294 -18.97 10.72 -7.29
C GLU A 294 -19.35 12.00 -6.53
N HIS A 295 -19.05 12.06 -5.23
CA HIS A 295 -19.40 13.18 -4.35
C HIS A 295 -18.25 14.17 -4.17
N VAL A 296 -17.05 13.87 -4.68
CA VAL A 296 -15.93 14.81 -4.66
C VAL A 296 -16.24 15.97 -5.60
N ARG A 297 -16.22 17.19 -5.06
CA ARG A 297 -16.22 18.42 -5.85
C ARG A 297 -14.77 18.77 -6.19
N THR A 298 -14.50 18.93 -7.49
CA THR A 298 -13.19 19.33 -7.98
C THR A 298 -13.18 20.83 -8.26
N GLU A 299 -12.11 21.49 -7.84
CA GLU A 299 -11.93 22.93 -8.00
C GLU A 299 -10.65 23.22 -8.79
N PRO A 300 -10.64 24.29 -9.62
CA PRO A 300 -9.41 24.75 -10.24
C PRO A 300 -8.47 25.27 -9.14
N ALA A 301 -7.19 24.93 -9.24
CA ALA A 301 -6.19 25.51 -8.36
C ALA A 301 -5.95 26.98 -8.76
N THR A 302 -6.20 27.92 -7.85
CA THR A 302 -6.07 29.37 -8.11
C THR A 302 -4.61 29.80 -8.27
N GLU A 303 -3.68 29.12 -7.57
CA GLU A 303 -2.23 29.27 -7.70
C GLU A 303 -1.55 27.92 -7.41
N PRO A 304 -1.59 26.96 -8.35
CA PRO A 304 -1.05 25.63 -8.12
C PRO A 304 0.46 25.71 -7.91
N ARG A 305 0.92 25.08 -6.83
CA ARG A 305 2.34 24.86 -6.57
C ARG A 305 2.54 23.40 -6.21
N LEU A 306 3.59 22.81 -6.77
CA LEU A 306 4.07 21.50 -6.38
C LEU A 306 5.34 21.71 -5.55
N GLN A 307 5.32 21.24 -4.31
CA GLN A 307 6.48 21.28 -3.43
C GLN A 307 6.81 19.86 -3.01
N VAL A 308 8.05 19.44 -3.26
CA VAL A 308 8.53 18.10 -2.94
C VAL A 308 9.75 18.23 -2.04
N VAL A 309 9.78 17.43 -0.98
CA VAL A 309 10.93 17.29 -0.10
C VAL A 309 11.21 15.80 0.04
N GLU A 310 12.43 15.40 -0.30
CA GLU A 310 12.91 14.04 -0.13
C GLU A 310 14.02 14.02 0.93
N ASP A 311 13.96 13.05 1.83
CA ASP A 311 15.03 12.79 2.78
C ASP A 311 15.21 11.28 2.98
N ASN A 312 16.47 10.84 3.07
CA ASN A 312 16.83 9.44 3.24
C ASN A 312 17.13 9.16 4.70
N LEU A 313 16.13 8.65 5.43
CA LEU A 313 16.29 8.33 6.84
C LEU A 313 16.93 6.93 7.04
N GLN A 314 17.92 6.83 7.92
CA GLN A 314 18.41 5.53 8.37
C GLN A 314 17.76 5.20 9.71
N VAL A 315 16.88 4.20 9.75
CA VAL A 315 16.27 3.72 10.99
C VAL A 315 16.88 2.38 11.37
N PRO A 316 17.44 2.25 12.60
CA PRO A 316 17.95 0.98 13.07
C PRO A 316 16.81 -0.03 13.20
N VAL A 317 17.10 -1.28 12.86
CA VAL A 317 16.18 -2.39 13.14
C VAL A 317 15.89 -2.44 14.64
N ARG A 318 14.62 -2.61 15.00
CA ARG A 318 14.19 -2.69 16.42
C ARG A 318 14.65 -3.98 17.12
N TRP A 319 15.16 -4.94 16.36
CA TRP A 319 15.53 -6.27 16.82
C TRP A 319 16.99 -6.55 16.46
N ASP A 320 17.65 -7.35 17.29
CA ASP A 320 19.05 -7.77 17.05
C ASP A 320 19.08 -8.75 15.87
N ALA A 321 19.65 -8.29 14.75
CA ALA A 321 19.73 -9.05 13.51
C ALA A 321 20.56 -10.33 13.65
N ARG A 322 21.60 -10.34 14.51
CA ARG A 322 22.40 -11.56 14.74
C ARG A 322 21.57 -12.58 15.49
N LYS A 323 20.92 -12.14 16.56
CA LYS A 323 20.04 -13.00 17.37
C LYS A 323 18.89 -13.57 16.55
N PHE A 324 18.30 -12.78 15.65
CA PHE A 324 17.26 -13.28 14.75
C PHE A 324 17.80 -14.28 13.73
N ARG A 325 18.96 -14.02 13.14
CA ARG A 325 19.63 -14.98 12.24
C ARG A 325 19.95 -16.29 12.96
N GLU A 326 20.47 -16.23 14.18
CA GLU A 326 20.72 -17.42 15.02
C GLU A 326 19.44 -18.21 15.26
N VAL A 327 18.33 -17.53 15.59
CA VAL A 327 17.02 -18.19 15.78
C VAL A 327 16.50 -18.81 14.50
N LEU A 328 16.66 -18.16 13.34
CA LEU A 328 16.25 -18.73 12.06
C LEU A 328 17.07 -19.96 11.69
N LEU A 329 18.40 -19.91 11.87
CA LEU A 329 19.28 -21.05 11.62
C LEU A 329 18.97 -22.22 12.56
N GLN A 330 18.72 -21.95 13.84
CA GLN A 330 18.30 -22.97 14.81
C GLN A 330 16.96 -23.60 14.44
N ALA A 331 16.00 -22.81 13.94
CA ALA A 331 14.70 -23.33 13.49
C ALA A 331 14.85 -24.21 12.24
N ASP A 332 15.73 -23.83 11.31
CA ASP A 332 16.02 -24.58 10.09
C ASP A 332 16.75 -25.90 10.40
N GLU A 333 17.77 -25.87 11.26
CA GLU A 333 18.48 -27.06 11.76
C GLU A 333 17.55 -28.01 12.52
N ALA A 334 16.63 -27.48 13.34
CA ALA A 334 15.64 -28.29 14.04
C ALA A 334 14.65 -28.95 13.09
N HIS A 335 14.31 -28.30 11.97
CA HIS A 335 13.42 -28.86 10.95
C HIS A 335 14.12 -29.98 10.14
N HIS A 336 15.38 -29.76 9.74
CA HIS A 336 16.20 -30.73 9.03
C HIS A 336 16.64 -31.92 9.91
N GLY A 337 16.86 -31.71 11.21
CA GLY A 337 17.17 -32.78 12.16
C GLY A 337 15.97 -33.66 12.53
N ALA A 338 14.76 -33.12 12.44
CA ALA A 338 13.52 -33.85 12.72
C ALA A 338 13.08 -34.78 11.57
N THR A 339 13.44 -34.46 10.33
CA THR A 339 13.16 -35.30 9.16
C THR A 339 14.11 -36.50 9.02
N GLN A 340 15.25 -36.50 9.73
CA GLN A 340 16.26 -37.59 9.65
C GLN A 340 16.21 -38.62 10.80
N SER A 341 15.37 -38.47 11.84
CA SER A 341 15.33 -39.47 12.92
C SER A 341 13.94 -39.72 13.52
N THR A 342 13.23 -40.69 12.95
CA THR A 342 12.06 -41.28 13.60
C THR A 342 12.49 -42.06 14.87
N HIS A 343 11.75 -41.82 15.96
CA HIS A 343 11.72 -42.57 17.24
C HIS A 343 12.61 -42.20 18.45
N ARG A 344 13.53 -41.22 18.39
CA ARG A 344 14.22 -40.72 19.62
C ARG A 344 14.30 -39.20 19.78
N ALA A 345 13.63 -38.43 18.91
CA ALA A 345 13.73 -36.97 18.81
C ALA A 345 13.12 -36.18 19.99
N GLY A 346 12.09 -36.72 20.65
CA GLY A 346 11.36 -35.98 21.70
C GLY A 346 12.18 -35.68 22.97
N GLY A 347 13.16 -36.53 23.32
CA GLY A 347 13.93 -36.38 24.56
C GLY A 347 15.10 -35.38 24.47
N ARG A 348 15.74 -35.27 23.31
CA ARG A 348 16.92 -34.41 23.10
C ARG A 348 16.54 -32.94 22.85
N ALA A 349 15.48 -32.71 22.07
CA ALA A 349 14.91 -31.36 21.91
C ALA A 349 14.50 -30.77 23.27
N ARG A 350 13.84 -31.56 24.13
CA ARG A 350 13.44 -31.14 25.48
C ARG A 350 14.61 -30.69 26.36
N ARG A 351 15.79 -31.29 26.23
CA ARG A 351 16.97 -30.93 27.03
C ARG A 351 17.64 -29.64 26.52
N ALA A 352 17.84 -29.53 25.20
CA ALA A 352 18.41 -28.34 24.56
C ALA A 352 17.55 -27.08 24.77
N PHE A 353 16.22 -27.21 24.66
CA PHE A 353 15.30 -26.08 24.89
C PHE A 353 15.22 -25.66 26.37
N ARG A 354 15.37 -26.61 27.31
CA ARG A 354 15.38 -26.31 28.75
C ARG A 354 16.66 -25.53 29.13
N GLU A 355 17.80 -25.88 28.55
CA GLU A 355 19.08 -25.17 28.74
C GLU A 355 19.04 -23.75 28.13
N LEU A 356 18.46 -23.57 26.94
CA LEU A 356 18.24 -22.25 26.33
C LEU A 356 17.32 -21.34 27.16
N SER A 357 16.29 -21.90 27.80
CA SER A 357 15.32 -21.12 28.59
C SER A 357 15.92 -20.49 29.87
N ASN A 358 17.00 -21.08 30.40
CA ASN A 358 17.67 -20.62 31.61
C ASN A 358 18.62 -19.43 31.37
N GLN A 359 18.88 -19.07 30.11
CA GLN A 359 19.80 -17.99 29.74
C GLN A 359 19.12 -16.60 29.61
N PHE A 360 17.81 -16.49 29.91
CA PHE A 360 17.06 -15.23 29.80
C PHE A 360 16.60 -14.70 31.18
N PRO A 361 16.61 -13.37 31.42
CA PRO A 361 16.03 -12.76 32.63
C PRO A 361 14.56 -13.15 32.83
N ARG A 362 14.12 -13.24 34.10
CA ARG A 362 12.80 -13.78 34.52
C ARG A 362 11.56 -13.30 33.71
N PRO A 363 11.48 -12.07 33.17
CA PRO A 363 10.36 -11.67 32.31
C PRO A 363 10.35 -12.35 30.92
N LEU A 364 11.51 -12.52 30.29
CA LEU A 364 11.65 -13.14 28.96
C LEU A 364 11.54 -14.66 29.00
N SER A 365 12.02 -15.28 30.08
CA SER A 365 11.88 -16.73 30.25
C SER A 365 10.41 -17.16 30.40
N ARG A 366 9.49 -16.26 30.80
CA ARG A 366 8.05 -16.53 30.76
C ARG A 366 7.49 -16.50 29.34
N ALA A 367 7.88 -15.53 28.53
CA ALA A 367 7.46 -15.42 27.12
C ALA A 367 8.01 -16.56 26.25
N VAL A 368 9.26 -16.96 26.46
CA VAL A 368 9.87 -18.11 25.77
C VAL A 368 9.26 -19.44 26.25
N ARG A 369 9.06 -19.63 27.56
CA ARG A 369 8.32 -20.79 28.09
C ARG A 369 6.84 -20.79 27.72
N HIS A 370 6.26 -19.64 27.38
CA HIS A 370 4.89 -19.50 26.90
C HIS A 370 4.81 -19.82 25.40
N PHE A 371 5.73 -19.31 24.59
CA PHE A 371 5.89 -19.68 23.18
C PHE A 371 6.16 -21.19 23.02
N CYS A 372 7.04 -21.77 23.83
CA CYS A 372 7.27 -23.22 23.85
C CYS A 372 6.06 -24.01 24.35
N ARG A 373 5.29 -23.49 25.31
CA ARG A 373 4.04 -24.13 25.76
C ARG A 373 2.92 -24.01 24.73
N VAL A 374 2.84 -22.91 23.98
CA VAL A 374 1.90 -22.69 22.87
C VAL A 374 2.25 -23.60 21.68
N TYR A 375 3.54 -23.78 21.39
CA TYR A 375 4.02 -24.71 20.36
C TYR A 375 3.84 -26.18 20.77
N GLU A 376 4.08 -26.54 22.04
CA GLU A 376 3.76 -27.88 22.58
C GLU A 376 2.23 -28.12 22.73
N ARG A 377 1.41 -27.07 22.93
CA ARG A 377 -0.08 -27.14 22.97
C ARG A 377 -0.72 -27.26 21.60
N LEU A 378 -0.23 -26.54 20.59
CA LEU A 378 -0.65 -26.73 19.18
C LEU A 378 -0.42 -28.17 18.71
N LEU A 379 0.52 -28.89 19.37
CA LEU A 379 0.82 -30.29 19.13
C LEU A 379 0.10 -31.27 20.09
N ARG A 380 -0.55 -30.81 21.16
CA ARG A 380 -1.27 -31.66 22.13
C ARG A 380 -2.53 -30.97 22.65
N LEU A 381 -3.55 -31.06 21.80
CA LEU A 381 -4.98 -30.89 22.09
C LEU A 381 -5.39 -29.40 22.21
N HIS A 382 -6.57 -28.99 21.75
CA HIS A 382 -7.70 -28.94 22.67
C HIS A 382 -7.25 -28.43 24.07
N SER A 383 -7.79 -27.30 24.53
CA SER A 383 -7.76 -26.74 25.90
C SER A 383 -6.83 -25.54 26.23
N ASP A 384 -7.51 -24.40 26.42
CA ASP A 384 -7.50 -23.51 27.60
C ASP A 384 -6.30 -22.65 27.99
N ASP A 385 -6.39 -21.38 27.61
CA ASP A 385 -6.52 -20.23 28.52
C ASP A 385 -5.30 -19.58 29.24
N SER A 386 -5.39 -18.24 29.19
CA SER A 386 -5.00 -17.10 30.03
C SER A 386 -3.60 -16.86 30.66
N SER A 387 -3.00 -15.73 30.21
CA SER A 387 -2.80 -14.43 30.90
C SER A 387 -1.72 -14.17 32.00
N ARG A 388 -0.81 -13.20 31.75
CA ARG A 388 -0.50 -11.89 32.47
C ARG A 388 0.96 -11.45 32.17
N ASP A 389 1.38 -10.21 31.87
CA ASP A 389 0.83 -8.84 31.95
C ASP A 389 1.65 -7.82 31.09
N ARG A 390 1.01 -6.67 30.81
CA ARG A 390 1.28 -5.58 29.86
C ARG A 390 2.45 -4.63 30.24
N ARG A 391 2.94 -3.81 29.26
CA ARG A 391 2.65 -2.36 29.04
C ARG A 391 3.81 -1.54 28.39
N ARG A 392 3.42 -0.56 27.53
CA ARG A 392 4.11 0.63 26.95
C ARG A 392 4.63 0.52 25.50
N LEU A 393 3.94 1.18 24.55
CA LEU A 393 4.37 2.43 23.88
C LEU A 393 3.60 2.65 22.56
N ARG A 394 2.57 3.51 22.64
CA ARG A 394 1.95 4.20 21.51
C ARG A 394 2.89 5.33 21.05
N ARG A 395 3.22 5.35 19.76
CA ARG A 395 3.60 6.48 18.89
C ARG A 395 4.75 6.07 17.96
N ARG A 396 4.42 5.88 16.68
CA ARG A 396 5.18 6.24 15.46
C ARG A 396 4.75 5.32 14.32
N ARG A 397 4.13 5.92 13.30
CA ARG A 397 3.86 5.33 11.98
C ARG A 397 5.20 5.12 11.27
N PHE A 398 5.37 4.01 10.57
CA PHE A 398 6.57 3.69 9.79
C PHE A 398 6.18 3.30 8.37
N GLN A 399 6.78 3.98 7.39
CA GLN A 399 7.04 3.46 6.05
C GLN A 399 8.50 2.96 6.00
N TYR A 400 8.73 1.96 5.17
CA TYR A 400 10.00 1.23 5.02
C TYR A 400 11.16 2.14 4.57
N LEU A 401 12.37 1.83 5.04
CA LEU A 401 13.59 2.62 4.76
C LEU A 401 14.69 1.80 4.09
N ARG A 402 15.37 2.54 3.20
CA ARG A 402 16.40 2.18 2.24
C ARG A 402 17.78 2.06 2.91
N ARG A 403 18.59 1.10 2.44
CA ARG A 403 20.01 0.99 2.76
C ARG A 403 20.82 1.25 1.49
N SER A 404 21.76 2.19 1.55
CA SER A 404 22.86 2.29 0.59
C SER A 404 24.16 2.46 1.37
N ARG A 405 25.16 1.64 1.07
CA ARG A 405 26.55 1.84 1.46
C ARG A 405 27.36 2.04 0.19
N ASN A 406 27.89 3.25 -0.01
CA ASN A 406 28.97 3.48 -0.95
C ASN A 406 30.22 2.73 -0.49
N GLY A 407 30.84 2.03 -1.44
CA GLY A 407 32.13 1.38 -1.26
C GLY A 407 33.29 2.38 -1.22
N ARG A 408 34.35 1.96 -0.52
CA ARG A 408 35.73 2.13 -0.99
C ARG A 408 36.44 0.81 -0.78
N ALA A 409 37.00 0.30 -1.86
CA ALA A 409 37.95 -0.80 -1.87
C ALA A 409 39.27 -0.36 -1.23
N HIS A 410 39.93 -1.26 -0.50
CA HIS A 410 41.36 -1.53 -0.55
C HIS A 410 41.69 -2.71 0.39
N GLY A 411 42.46 -3.68 -0.14
CA GLY A 411 43.38 -4.51 0.66
C GLY A 411 42.88 -5.89 1.10
N GLU A 412 43.41 -6.93 0.44
CA GLU A 412 43.58 -8.26 1.01
C GLU A 412 44.30 -8.21 2.36
N PHE A 413 43.94 -9.08 3.32
CA PHE A 413 44.83 -10.02 4.02
C PHE A 413 44.02 -10.82 5.07
N GLY A 414 44.36 -12.11 5.19
CA GLY A 414 43.84 -13.05 6.19
C GLY A 414 44.41 -12.82 7.61
N PRO A 415 44.15 -13.76 8.54
CA PRO A 415 43.77 -13.46 9.92
C PRO A 415 44.95 -13.42 10.89
N ASP A 416 44.84 -12.61 11.95
CA ASP A 416 45.30 -12.98 13.29
C ASP A 416 44.78 -12.02 14.38
N SER A 417 44.70 -12.55 15.60
CA SER A 417 44.05 -11.98 16.79
C SER A 417 45.03 -11.11 17.65
N PRO A 418 44.78 -10.82 18.95
CA PRO A 418 44.48 -9.47 19.45
C PRO A 418 45.54 -8.92 20.44
N LEU A 419 45.60 -7.60 20.67
CA LEU A 419 46.18 -6.93 21.88
C LEU A 419 45.81 -5.43 21.80
N ARG A 420 45.02 -4.90 22.74
CA ARG A 420 45.38 -4.21 24.00
C ARG A 420 46.06 -2.84 23.87
N ASP A 421 45.50 -1.94 24.69
CA ASP A 421 46.04 -0.75 25.37
C ASP A 421 46.09 0.63 24.69
N ALA A 422 45.26 1.49 25.29
CA ALA A 422 45.59 2.75 25.97
C ALA A 422 46.28 3.90 25.22
N GLY A 423 45.68 5.09 25.31
CA GLY A 423 46.38 6.35 25.07
C GLY A 423 45.47 7.56 24.97
N LYS A 424 45.42 8.35 26.05
CA LYS A 424 44.83 9.70 26.16
C LYS A 424 45.44 10.68 25.14
N ALA A 425 44.66 11.69 24.71
CA ALA A 425 45.08 13.10 24.71
C ALA A 425 43.92 14.04 24.37
N ASP A 426 43.93 15.19 25.05
CA ASP A 426 42.96 16.27 25.08
C ASP A 426 42.89 17.12 23.80
N GLY A 427 41.80 17.87 23.64
CA GLY A 427 41.67 18.94 22.64
C GLY A 427 40.35 19.70 22.72
N HIS A 428 40.41 20.90 23.29
CA HIS A 428 39.33 21.87 23.58
C HIS A 428 38.47 22.35 22.38
N SER A 429 37.36 23.03 22.76
CA SER A 429 36.61 24.10 22.04
C SER A 429 35.46 23.63 21.12
N ARG A 430 34.22 24.14 21.13
CA ARG A 430 33.47 25.20 21.84
C ARG A 430 31.97 24.90 21.61
N ARG A 431 31.11 25.30 22.56
CA ARG A 431 29.64 25.25 22.46
C ARG A 431 29.11 26.30 21.46
N PRO A 432 27.84 26.19 21.05
CA PRO A 432 26.95 27.35 21.04
C PRO A 432 25.75 27.18 21.98
N GLU A 433 25.35 28.33 22.51
CA GLU A 433 24.38 28.58 23.56
C GLU A 433 22.91 28.54 23.09
N GLU A 434 22.06 28.37 24.10
CA GLU A 434 20.62 28.54 24.12
C GLU A 434 20.20 29.99 23.80
N VAL A 435 19.05 30.16 23.15
CA VAL A 435 18.29 31.42 23.16
C VAL A 435 16.86 31.12 23.61
N GLY A 436 16.42 31.88 24.60
CA GLY A 436 15.25 31.64 25.42
C GLY A 436 13.92 32.25 24.96
N ALA A 437 13.02 32.25 25.94
CA ALA A 437 11.58 32.37 25.91
C ALA A 437 10.99 33.73 25.46
N GLY A 438 9.75 33.67 24.95
CA GLY A 438 8.88 34.83 24.71
C GLY A 438 7.38 34.45 24.68
N LEU A 439 6.72 34.74 25.80
CA LEU A 439 5.31 35.05 26.13
C LEU A 439 4.13 34.87 25.11
N VAL A 440 3.00 34.44 25.70
CA VAL A 440 1.61 34.24 25.19
C VAL A 440 0.81 35.58 25.13
N PRO A 441 -0.34 35.71 24.42
CA PRO A 441 -1.67 35.32 24.96
C PRO A 441 -2.62 34.66 23.90
N ALA A 442 -3.28 33.53 24.16
CA ALA A 442 -4.61 33.38 24.78
C ALA A 442 -5.76 34.12 24.07
N LEU A 443 -6.58 33.39 23.29
CA LEU A 443 -7.91 33.83 22.84
C LEU A 443 -8.98 32.78 23.15
N GLY A 444 -9.78 33.11 24.18
CA GLY A 444 -11.25 33.05 24.24
C GLY A 444 -12.02 31.83 23.72
N ARG A 445 -12.55 31.05 24.67
CA ARG A 445 -13.86 30.38 24.53
C ARG A 445 -15.00 31.40 24.79
N PRO A 446 -16.22 31.10 24.33
CA PRO A 446 -17.40 31.40 25.14
C PRO A 446 -18.21 30.12 25.48
N GLN A 447 -18.51 29.96 26.77
CA GLN A 447 -19.67 29.22 27.27
C GLN A 447 -20.89 30.15 27.17
N GLY A 448 -22.07 29.68 26.76
CA GLY A 448 -23.15 29.24 27.66
C GLY A 448 -24.05 30.43 28.06
N SER A 449 -25.34 30.43 27.72
CA SER A 449 -26.37 30.01 28.68
C SER A 449 -27.81 30.05 28.11
N PRO A 450 -28.78 29.40 28.80
CA PRO A 450 -29.95 28.72 28.22
C PRO A 450 -31.26 29.46 28.48
N LEU A 451 -32.39 28.94 27.97
CA LEU A 451 -33.70 29.03 28.63
C LEU A 451 -34.71 28.01 28.05
N ARG A 452 -35.26 27.18 28.97
CA ARG A 452 -36.64 26.61 29.12
C ARG A 452 -37.47 26.29 27.84
N GLY A 453 -38.20 25.18 27.76
CA GLY A 453 -38.97 24.55 28.83
C GLY A 453 -39.58 23.19 28.44
N ALA A 454 -40.23 22.61 29.43
CA ALA A 454 -40.66 21.23 29.57
C ALA A 454 -41.94 20.85 28.80
N GLY A 455 -42.11 19.55 28.58
CA GLY A 455 -43.40 18.93 28.20
C GLY A 455 -43.28 17.41 28.09
N LYS A 456 -43.63 16.70 29.16
CA LYS A 456 -43.82 15.23 29.23
C LYS A 456 -45.21 14.83 28.69
N ALA A 457 -45.32 13.55 28.30
CA ALA A 457 -46.47 12.61 28.37
C ALA A 457 -46.58 11.84 27.04
N ASP A 458 -46.23 10.55 26.98
CA ASP A 458 -47.02 9.35 27.38
C ASP A 458 -48.19 9.06 26.43
N GLY A 459 -48.28 7.81 25.93
CA GLY A 459 -49.55 7.29 25.40
C GLY A 459 -49.51 6.28 24.24
N HIS A 460 -49.22 5.03 24.58
CA HIS A 460 -49.73 3.76 24.01
C HIS A 460 -50.73 3.70 22.81
N SER A 461 -50.33 2.87 21.82
CA SER A 461 -50.99 1.61 21.38
C SER A 461 -51.91 1.53 20.14
N ARG A 462 -51.79 0.35 19.49
CA ARG A 462 -52.70 -0.41 18.57
C ARG A 462 -52.68 0.03 17.09
N ARG A 463 -52.25 -0.80 16.10
CA ARG A 463 -52.88 -2.01 15.46
C ARG A 463 -54.39 -1.78 15.23
N SER A 464 -54.98 -1.88 14.04
CA SER A 464 -54.92 -2.85 12.91
C SER A 464 -55.75 -2.24 11.74
N GLU A 465 -55.54 -2.54 10.45
CA GLU A 465 -56.20 -3.57 9.59
C GLU A 465 -55.76 -3.26 8.12
N GLU A 466 -55.26 -4.20 7.30
CA GLU A 466 -55.98 -5.05 6.29
C GLU A 466 -56.38 -4.23 5.01
N VAL A 467 -56.13 -4.55 3.72
CA VAL A 467 -56.36 -5.73 2.84
C VAL A 467 -55.65 -5.47 1.46
N ALA A 468 -55.25 -6.52 0.71
CA ALA A 468 -54.65 -6.51 -0.67
C ALA A 468 -55.71 -6.75 -1.79
N PRO A 469 -55.49 -7.25 -3.05
CA PRO A 469 -54.37 -7.29 -4.02
C PRO A 469 -54.80 -7.02 -5.52
N GLY A 470 -53.89 -7.22 -6.50
CA GLY A 470 -54.18 -7.51 -7.95
C GLY A 470 -53.57 -6.50 -8.95
N LEU A 471 -53.07 -6.80 -10.16
CA LEU A 471 -53.13 -7.98 -11.04
C LEU A 471 -52.12 -7.84 -12.21
N VAL A 472 -51.74 -8.97 -12.82
CA VAL A 472 -50.93 -9.15 -14.06
C VAL A 472 -51.86 -9.60 -15.22
N PRO A 473 -51.51 -9.38 -16.51
CA PRO A 473 -51.36 -10.50 -17.48
C PRO A 473 -50.16 -10.28 -18.47
N ALA A 474 -49.33 -11.25 -18.91
CA ALA A 474 -49.53 -12.47 -19.74
C ALA A 474 -50.13 -12.16 -21.13
N LEU A 475 -49.70 -12.62 -22.33
CA LEU A 475 -48.88 -13.72 -22.86
C LEU A 475 -48.69 -13.51 -24.39
N GLY A 476 -47.73 -14.20 -25.05
CA GLY A 476 -47.86 -14.54 -26.48
C GLY A 476 -46.57 -14.83 -27.27
N ARG A 477 -46.24 -16.12 -27.50
CA ARG A 477 -45.38 -16.64 -28.59
C ARG A 477 -46.26 -17.26 -29.69
N PRO A 478 -45.76 -17.42 -30.94
CA PRO A 478 -45.44 -18.76 -31.49
C PRO A 478 -44.15 -18.77 -32.37
N GLN A 479 -43.24 -19.75 -32.27
CA GLN A 479 -43.05 -21.01 -33.06
C GLN A 479 -42.92 -20.90 -34.60
N GLY A 480 -41.82 -21.47 -35.18
CA GLY A 480 -41.81 -22.14 -36.50
C GLY A 480 -40.70 -21.78 -37.51
N SER A 481 -39.74 -22.71 -37.73
CA SER A 481 -38.66 -22.82 -38.77
C SER A 481 -39.17 -22.91 -40.24
N PRO A 482 -38.36 -23.00 -41.36
CA PRO A 482 -37.01 -23.61 -41.50
C PRO A 482 -35.98 -23.11 -42.58
N LEU A 483 -34.73 -23.57 -42.41
CA LEU A 483 -33.69 -24.08 -43.34
C LEU A 483 -33.24 -23.39 -44.67
N ARG A 484 -31.92 -23.59 -44.93
CA ARG A 484 -31.08 -23.41 -46.15
C ARG A 484 -30.54 -21.98 -46.36
N GLY A 485 -29.28 -21.71 -46.72
CA GLY A 485 -28.16 -22.51 -47.20
C GLY A 485 -27.37 -21.70 -48.25
N ALA A 486 -26.06 -21.92 -48.34
CA ALA A 486 -25.08 -21.46 -49.34
C ALA A 486 -24.42 -20.07 -49.17
N GLY A 487 -23.08 -20.09 -49.24
CA GLY A 487 -22.16 -18.96 -49.20
C GLY A 487 -20.83 -19.37 -48.59
#